data_AF-A0A427YJP6-F1
#
_entry.id   AF-A0A427YJP6-F1
#
_cell.length_a   1.000
_cell.length_b   1.000
_cell.length_c   1.000
_cell.angle_alpha   90.00
_cell.angle_beta   90.00
_cell.angle_gamma   90.00
#
_symmetry.space_group_name_H-M   'P 1'
#
loop_
_entity.id
_entity.type
_entity.pdbx_description
1 polymer ?
#
loop_
_entity_poly.entity_id
_entity_poly.type
_entity_poly.pdbx_seq_one_letter_code
_entity_poly.pdbx_strand_id
1 'polypeptide(L)'
;MSNLQQSLSELQALFDAPGGSKPEVSQRLAKLKLELAQSGLYFAPADADTNDLVAARSILELGAFHSLRTGSLKSYQSYNSSLQPFYALPHLPASPNRPITLGLHLLSLLSEGQLTQFHTQLETLETSELNDVFVRLPVDLERWLMEGAYNKVYRARDRVPRPEFGFLLEKLMGTVRAQIAATIEASYESLPLQNAAALLFFKSGETSQLVDFATARRWTLQPTTSTFTFPPSAKPDPIPLAPMTQDVTAPIVPHDLITKGVIRGVPMRTMVGPALKLAQELEAIV
;
A
#
# COMPACT_ATOMS: atom_id res chain seq x y z
N MET A 1 12.73 33.06 -22.05
CA MET A 1 12.10 33.81 -20.95
C MET A 1 10.57 33.93 -21.08
N SER A 2 9.98 34.42 -22.17
CA SER A 2 8.50 34.55 -22.29
C SER A 2 7.73 33.27 -22.64
N ASN A 3 8.33 32.36 -23.43
CA ASN A 3 7.62 31.21 -24.00
C ASN A 3 7.29 30.12 -22.94
N LEU A 4 8.18 29.87 -21.98
CA LEU A 4 7.96 28.90 -20.90
C LEU A 4 6.91 29.35 -19.88
N GLN A 5 6.84 30.64 -19.58
CA GLN A 5 5.81 31.20 -18.69
C GLN A 5 4.44 31.25 -19.38
N GLN A 6 4.40 31.55 -20.68
CA GLN A 6 3.17 31.48 -21.47
C GLN A 6 2.66 30.03 -21.56
N SER A 7 3.52 29.06 -21.89
CA SER A 7 3.13 27.66 -21.96
C SER A 7 2.70 27.09 -20.59
N LEU A 8 3.26 27.61 -19.49
CA LEU A 8 2.81 27.33 -18.13
C LEU A 8 1.42 27.86 -17.84
N SER A 9 1.14 29.13 -18.17
CA SER A 9 -0.17 29.73 -17.95
C SER A 9 -1.26 29.04 -18.78
N GLU A 10 -0.93 28.61 -20.00
CA GLU A 10 -1.80 27.79 -20.83
C GLU A 10 -2.03 26.40 -20.23
N LEU A 11 -0.99 25.77 -19.66
CA LEU A 11 -1.14 24.45 -19.04
C LEU A 11 -1.95 24.52 -17.75
N GLN A 12 -1.79 25.58 -16.95
CA GLN A 12 -2.61 25.86 -15.78
C GLN A 12 -4.08 26.09 -16.19
N ALA A 13 -4.33 26.91 -17.21
CA ALA A 13 -5.67 27.14 -17.74
C ALA A 13 -6.33 25.84 -18.26
N LEU A 14 -5.56 24.97 -18.92
CA LEU A 14 -6.05 23.67 -19.40
C LEU A 14 -6.25 22.65 -18.27
N PHE A 15 -5.51 22.77 -17.17
CA PHE A 15 -5.62 21.88 -16.01
C PHE A 15 -6.76 22.28 -15.07
N ASP A 16 -7.04 23.58 -14.96
CA ASP A 16 -8.14 24.15 -14.19
C ASP A 16 -9.48 24.05 -14.94
N ALA A 17 -9.45 23.95 -16.28
CA ALA A 17 -10.63 23.64 -17.08
C ALA A 17 -11.19 22.26 -16.67
N PRO A 18 -12.40 22.19 -16.07
CA PRO A 18 -12.98 20.95 -15.59
C PRO A 18 -13.45 20.12 -16.80
N GLY A 19 -12.57 19.28 -17.33
CA GLY A 19 -12.82 18.45 -18.51
C GLY A 19 -11.85 18.66 -19.68
N GLY A 20 -10.82 19.49 -19.52
CA GLY A 20 -9.75 19.65 -20.53
C GLY A 20 -9.10 18.30 -20.84
N SER A 21 -9.09 17.93 -22.12
CA SER A 21 -8.90 16.54 -22.53
C SER A 21 -7.59 15.96 -21.99
N LYS A 22 -7.70 14.91 -21.15
CA LYS A 22 -6.56 14.08 -20.69
C LYS A 22 -5.52 13.81 -21.81
N PRO A 23 -5.91 13.55 -23.07
CA PRO A 23 -4.94 13.40 -24.16
C PRO A 23 -4.22 14.69 -24.55
N GLU A 24 -4.88 15.85 -24.69
CA GLU A 24 -4.21 17.10 -25.08
C GLU A 24 -3.23 17.59 -24.01
N VAL A 25 -3.59 17.42 -22.72
CA VAL A 25 -2.68 17.75 -21.61
C VAL A 25 -1.44 16.85 -21.67
N SER A 26 -1.61 15.54 -21.93
CA SER A 26 -0.46 14.63 -22.09
C SER A 26 0.42 14.95 -23.29
N GLN A 27 -0.16 15.34 -24.43
CA GLN A 27 0.59 15.73 -25.62
C GLN A 27 1.37 17.02 -25.40
N ARG A 28 0.77 18.01 -24.73
CA ARG A 28 1.46 19.26 -24.36
C ARG A 28 2.54 19.03 -23.32
N LEU A 29 2.31 18.20 -22.30
CA LEU A 29 3.33 17.81 -21.33
C LEU A 29 4.51 17.09 -22.01
N ALA A 30 4.26 16.25 -23.01
CA ALA A 30 5.34 15.59 -23.76
C ALA A 30 6.20 16.58 -24.55
N LYS A 31 5.58 17.58 -25.21
CA LYS A 31 6.30 18.67 -25.89
C LYS A 31 7.13 19.50 -24.90
N LEU A 32 6.56 19.87 -23.76
CA LEU A 32 7.26 20.63 -22.73
C LEU A 32 8.39 19.84 -22.09
N LYS A 33 8.24 18.53 -21.90
CA LYS A 33 9.35 17.67 -21.47
C LYS A 33 10.50 17.67 -22.45
N LEU A 34 10.21 17.68 -23.75
CA LEU A 34 11.21 17.71 -24.80
C LEU A 34 11.94 19.06 -24.80
N GLU A 35 11.22 20.16 -24.65
CA GLU A 35 11.80 21.51 -24.49
C GLU A 35 12.64 21.65 -23.19
N LEU A 36 12.19 21.05 -22.09
CA LEU A 36 12.94 20.99 -20.82
C LEU A 36 14.20 20.12 -20.92
N ALA A 37 14.15 19.05 -21.71
CA ALA A 37 15.30 18.20 -21.97
C ALA A 37 16.32 18.90 -22.88
N GLN A 38 15.85 19.59 -23.93
CA GLN A 38 16.71 20.35 -24.84
C GLN A 38 17.40 21.54 -24.17
N SER A 39 16.73 22.18 -23.20
CA SER A 39 17.29 23.28 -22.43
C SER A 39 18.22 22.83 -21.29
N GLY A 40 18.25 21.53 -20.95
CA GLY A 40 19.07 20.99 -19.86
C GLY A 40 18.52 21.27 -18.46
N LEU A 41 17.36 21.91 -18.34
CA LEU A 41 16.74 22.25 -17.04
C LEU A 41 16.13 21.04 -16.31
N TYR A 42 15.99 19.89 -16.98
CA TYR A 42 15.41 18.68 -16.38
C TYR A 42 16.20 18.16 -15.17
N PHE A 43 17.52 18.38 -15.13
CA PHE A 43 18.40 17.88 -14.07
C PHE A 43 18.66 18.89 -12.95
N ALA A 44 17.94 20.02 -12.94
CA ALA A 44 18.08 21.08 -11.95
C ALA A 44 19.55 21.56 -11.77
N PRO A 45 20.20 22.09 -12.84
CA PRO A 45 21.55 22.65 -12.72
C PRO A 45 21.57 23.82 -11.74
N ALA A 46 22.58 23.87 -10.86
CA ALA A 46 22.70 24.88 -9.81
C ALA A 46 22.96 26.31 -10.31
N ASP A 47 23.29 26.47 -11.59
CA ASP A 47 23.73 27.73 -12.23
C ASP A 47 22.65 28.35 -13.13
N ALA A 48 21.43 27.79 -13.14
CA ALA A 48 20.34 28.27 -14.00
C ALA A 48 19.50 29.38 -13.34
N ASP A 49 18.78 30.14 -14.19
CA ASP A 49 17.86 31.18 -13.76
C ASP A 49 16.79 30.62 -12.82
N THR A 50 16.65 31.24 -11.64
CA THR A 50 15.72 30.82 -10.59
C THR A 50 14.26 30.79 -11.06
N ASN A 51 13.88 31.70 -11.94
CA ASN A 51 12.53 31.77 -12.52
C ASN A 51 12.24 30.59 -13.46
N ASP A 52 13.23 30.16 -14.24
CA ASP A 52 13.07 29.03 -15.16
C ASP A 52 13.07 27.69 -14.40
N LEU A 53 13.81 27.61 -13.29
CA LEU A 53 13.74 26.47 -12.36
C LEU A 53 12.39 26.37 -11.64
N VAL A 54 11.82 27.48 -11.17
CA VAL A 54 10.47 27.51 -10.58
C VAL A 54 9.40 27.13 -11.61
N ALA A 55 9.56 27.60 -12.85
CA ALA A 55 8.72 27.23 -13.97
C ALA A 55 8.79 25.71 -14.24
N ALA A 56 10.00 25.15 -14.38
CA ALA A 56 10.21 23.72 -14.60
C ALA A 56 9.62 22.87 -13.46
N ARG A 57 9.82 23.27 -12.21
CA ARG A 57 9.21 22.62 -11.05
C ARG A 57 7.68 22.59 -11.16
N SER A 58 7.07 23.72 -11.49
CA SER A 58 5.60 23.83 -11.61
C SER A 58 5.05 22.95 -12.74
N ILE A 59 5.77 22.84 -13.87
CA ILE A 59 5.41 21.92 -14.97
C ILE A 59 5.45 20.46 -14.48
N LEU A 60 6.49 20.08 -13.75
CA LEU A 60 6.67 18.72 -13.25
C LEU A 60 5.64 18.36 -12.16
N GLU A 61 5.33 19.28 -11.24
CA GLU A 61 4.26 19.12 -10.24
C GLU A 61 2.91 18.88 -10.94
N LEU A 62 2.62 19.68 -11.97
CA LEU A 62 1.37 19.57 -12.73
C LEU A 62 1.30 18.27 -13.54
N GLY A 63 2.44 17.84 -14.09
CA GLY A 63 2.60 16.53 -14.72
C GLY A 63 2.34 15.38 -13.75
N ALA A 64 2.81 15.49 -12.50
CA ALA A 64 2.54 14.52 -11.45
C ALA A 64 1.04 14.45 -11.13
N PHE A 65 0.36 15.59 -10.93
CA PHE A 65 -1.09 15.60 -10.68
C PHE A 65 -1.89 15.03 -11.86
N HIS A 66 -1.52 15.37 -13.09
CA HIS A 66 -2.15 14.80 -14.28
C HIS A 66 -1.95 13.28 -14.38
N SER A 67 -0.76 12.78 -14.03
CA SER A 67 -0.48 11.34 -14.03
C SER A 67 -1.36 10.56 -13.04
N LEU A 68 -1.71 11.18 -11.90
CA LEU A 68 -2.66 10.61 -10.95
C LEU A 68 -4.10 10.66 -11.45
N ARG A 69 -4.53 11.75 -12.09
CA ARG A 69 -5.87 11.86 -12.72
C ARG A 69 -6.08 10.89 -13.90
N THR A 70 -4.99 10.48 -14.55
CA THR A 70 -4.99 9.45 -15.60
C THR A 70 -4.84 8.03 -15.04
N GLY A 71 -4.53 7.89 -13.74
CA GLY A 71 -4.39 6.60 -13.06
C GLY A 71 -3.07 5.87 -13.33
N SER A 72 -2.05 6.56 -13.87
CA SER A 72 -0.75 5.95 -14.18
C SER A 72 0.26 6.15 -13.05
N LEU A 73 0.35 5.15 -12.16
CA LEU A 73 1.25 5.22 -11.00
C LEU A 73 2.74 5.16 -11.38
N LYS A 74 3.11 4.39 -12.40
CA LYS A 74 4.49 4.35 -12.91
C LYS A 74 4.94 5.73 -13.40
N SER A 75 4.07 6.42 -14.14
CA SER A 75 4.36 7.78 -14.61
C SER A 75 4.52 8.74 -13.44
N TYR A 76 3.65 8.63 -12.43
CA TYR A 76 3.74 9.42 -11.21
C TYR A 76 5.07 9.23 -10.48
N GLN A 77 5.53 7.99 -10.30
CA GLN A 77 6.83 7.70 -9.67
C GLN A 77 8.00 8.35 -10.42
N SER A 78 8.00 8.30 -11.76
CA SER A 78 9.02 8.97 -12.57
C SER A 78 9.00 10.50 -12.45
N TYR A 79 7.81 11.11 -12.36
CA TYR A 79 7.71 12.55 -12.09
C TYR A 79 8.19 12.89 -10.68
N ASN A 80 7.81 12.08 -9.68
CA ASN A 80 8.21 12.29 -8.30
C ASN A 80 9.73 12.19 -8.12
N SER A 81 10.39 11.19 -8.71
CA SER A 81 11.85 11.07 -8.65
C SER A 81 12.56 12.24 -9.33
N SER A 82 11.96 12.77 -10.40
CA SER A 82 12.49 13.94 -11.10
C SER A 82 12.26 15.24 -10.33
N LEU A 83 11.25 15.31 -9.44
CA LEU A 83 10.97 16.45 -8.57
C LEU A 83 11.89 16.53 -7.34
N GLN A 84 12.36 15.38 -6.82
CA GLN A 84 13.26 15.32 -5.66
C GLN A 84 14.49 16.25 -5.77
N PRO A 85 15.27 16.27 -6.88
CA PRO A 85 16.42 17.16 -6.98
C PRO A 85 16.03 18.65 -6.90
N PHE A 86 14.88 19.06 -7.44
CA PHE A 86 14.41 20.45 -7.35
C PHE A 86 14.07 20.86 -5.91
N TYR A 87 13.71 19.91 -5.06
CA TYR A 87 13.39 20.15 -3.66
C TYR A 87 14.61 20.15 -2.74
N ALA A 88 15.71 19.52 -3.16
CA ALA A 88 16.98 19.51 -2.43
C ALA A 88 17.78 20.81 -2.63
N LEU A 89 17.40 21.65 -3.59
CA LEU A 89 18.09 22.89 -3.92
C LEU A 89 17.74 24.03 -2.93
N PRO A 90 18.72 24.56 -2.18
CA PRO A 90 18.45 25.57 -1.13
C PRO A 90 18.13 26.97 -1.66
N HIS A 91 18.38 27.23 -2.94
CA HIS A 91 18.21 28.54 -3.58
C HIS A 91 16.79 28.76 -4.14
N LEU A 92 15.90 27.76 -4.06
CA LEU A 92 14.54 27.85 -4.57
C LEU A 92 13.54 28.17 -3.45
N PRO A 93 12.57 29.07 -3.70
CA PRO A 93 11.51 29.34 -2.74
C PRO A 93 10.61 28.11 -2.57
N ALA A 94 10.14 27.85 -1.35
CA ALA A 94 9.20 26.77 -1.06
C ALA A 94 7.93 26.91 -1.93
N SER A 95 7.54 25.84 -2.64
CA SER A 95 6.31 25.86 -3.43
C SER A 95 5.09 25.63 -2.53
N PRO A 96 3.94 26.29 -2.82
CA PRO A 96 2.68 26.02 -2.12
C PRO A 96 2.17 24.58 -2.36
N ASN A 97 2.63 23.93 -3.43
CA ASN A 97 2.25 22.56 -3.81
C ASN A 97 3.16 21.49 -3.20
N ARG A 98 4.26 21.87 -2.54
CA ARG A 98 5.19 20.94 -1.90
C ARG A 98 4.49 19.99 -0.91
N PRO A 99 3.70 20.46 0.08
CA PRO A 99 3.04 19.56 1.03
C PRO A 99 2.02 18.63 0.36
N ILE A 100 1.43 19.06 -0.76
CA ILE A 100 0.48 18.26 -1.53
C ILE A 100 1.22 17.12 -2.25
N THR A 101 2.33 17.44 -2.92
CA THR A 101 3.16 16.44 -3.63
C THR A 101 3.71 15.41 -2.65
N LEU A 102 4.15 15.86 -1.47
CA LEU A 102 4.63 15.01 -0.39
C LEU A 102 3.51 14.09 0.13
N GLY A 103 2.33 14.63 0.44
CA GLY A 103 1.19 13.85 0.90
C GLY A 103 0.75 12.79 -0.13
N LEU A 104 0.78 13.13 -1.42
CA LEU A 104 0.53 12.17 -2.50
C LEU A 104 1.60 11.09 -2.59
N HIS A 105 2.87 11.44 -2.37
CA HIS A 105 3.97 10.47 -2.40
C HIS A 105 3.83 9.48 -1.25
N LEU A 106 3.63 9.96 -0.03
CA LEU A 106 3.37 9.12 1.14
C LEU A 106 2.17 8.19 0.93
N LEU A 107 1.07 8.71 0.40
CA LEU A 107 -0.10 7.91 0.09
C LEU A 107 0.16 6.88 -1.01
N SER A 108 1.00 7.21 -2.00
CA SER A 108 1.38 6.25 -3.06
C SER A 108 2.13 5.05 -2.47
N LEU A 109 3.08 5.29 -1.55
CA LEU A 109 3.82 4.24 -0.85
C LEU A 109 2.90 3.36 0.00
N LEU A 110 1.95 3.98 0.71
CA LEU A 110 0.93 3.27 1.48
C LEU A 110 0.07 2.36 0.58
N SER A 111 -0.33 2.85 -0.60
CA SER A 111 -1.13 2.08 -1.57
C SER A 111 -0.38 0.87 -2.17
N GLU A 112 0.94 0.90 -2.16
CA GLU A 112 1.81 -0.19 -2.63
C GLU A 112 2.21 -1.16 -1.51
N GLY A 113 1.89 -0.83 -0.25
CA GLY A 113 2.27 -1.61 0.92
C GLY A 113 3.76 -1.47 1.29
N GLN A 114 4.46 -0.46 0.77
CA GLN A 114 5.88 -0.22 1.06
C GLN A 114 6.07 0.59 2.35
N LEU A 115 5.69 0.00 3.49
CA LEU A 115 5.72 0.67 4.80
C LEU A 115 7.14 1.07 5.24
N THR A 116 8.16 0.29 4.89
CA THR A 116 9.55 0.62 5.22
C THR A 116 9.99 1.93 4.58
N GLN A 117 9.73 2.10 3.27
CA GLN A 117 10.06 3.33 2.57
C GLN A 117 9.25 4.51 3.09
N PHE A 118 7.98 4.28 3.45
CA PHE A 118 7.12 5.29 4.07
C PHE A 118 7.73 5.81 5.38
N HIS A 119 8.16 4.93 6.29
CA HIS A 119 8.77 5.36 7.55
C HIS A 119 10.14 6.03 7.37
N THR A 120 10.97 5.56 6.43
CA THR A 120 12.25 6.22 6.10
C THR A 120 12.02 7.64 5.55
N GLN A 121 11.00 7.82 4.70
CA GLN A 121 10.63 9.13 4.21
C GLN A 121 10.15 10.03 5.36
N LEU A 122 9.30 9.54 6.25
CA LEU A 122 8.85 10.31 7.42
C LEU A 122 9.98 10.77 8.34
N GLU A 123 11.05 9.97 8.49
CA GLU A 123 12.23 10.33 9.28
C GLU A 123 13.05 11.47 8.65
N THR A 124 13.00 11.60 7.32
CA THR A 124 13.74 12.63 6.58
C THR A 124 13.04 14.00 6.62
N LEU A 125 11.74 14.04 6.96
CA LEU A 125 10.94 15.27 6.91
C LEU A 125 11.12 16.15 8.14
N GLU A 126 10.99 17.46 7.94
CA GLU A 126 11.00 18.42 9.03
C GLU A 126 9.65 18.42 9.80
N THR A 127 9.70 18.79 11.07
CA THR A 127 8.50 18.88 11.94
C THR A 127 7.50 19.94 11.49
N SER A 128 7.96 20.95 10.74
CA SER A 128 7.12 21.98 10.12
C SER A 128 6.18 21.38 9.07
N GLU A 129 6.71 20.50 8.19
CA GLU A 129 5.97 19.85 7.10
C GLU A 129 4.99 18.78 7.61
N LEU A 130 5.29 18.15 8.75
CA LEU A 130 4.41 17.14 9.37
C LEU A 130 3.08 17.72 9.89
N ASN A 131 3.03 19.03 10.18
CA ASN A 131 1.82 19.67 10.68
C ASN A 131 0.80 20.01 9.57
N ASP A 132 1.20 19.90 8.30
CA ASP A 132 0.31 20.20 7.18
C ASP A 132 -0.82 19.17 7.06
N VAL A 133 -2.02 19.67 6.75
CA VAL A 133 -3.25 18.86 6.62
C VAL A 133 -3.08 17.74 5.58
N PHE A 134 -2.33 17.99 4.52
CA PHE A 134 -2.09 17.04 3.42
C PHE A 134 -1.13 15.91 3.80
N VAL A 135 -0.17 16.16 4.68
CA VAL A 135 0.83 15.19 5.14
C VAL A 135 0.26 14.37 6.30
N ARG A 136 -0.54 15.02 7.15
CA ARG A 136 -1.22 14.37 8.26
C ARG A 136 -2.20 13.29 7.82
N LEU A 137 -2.89 13.48 6.69
CA LEU A 137 -3.87 12.50 6.19
C LEU A 137 -3.25 11.11 5.95
N PRO A 138 -2.15 10.95 5.18
CA PRO A 138 -1.43 9.68 5.05
C PRO A 138 -0.94 9.09 6.38
N VAL A 139 -0.49 9.92 7.32
CA VAL A 139 -0.01 9.46 8.64
C VAL A 139 -1.15 8.93 9.49
N ASP A 140 -2.28 9.63 9.54
CA ASP A 140 -3.47 9.18 10.26
C ASP A 140 -4.06 7.90 9.62
N LEU A 141 -4.05 7.82 8.27
CA LEU A 141 -4.46 6.61 7.53
C LEU A 141 -3.58 5.40 7.86
N GLU A 142 -2.27 5.59 7.89
CA GLU A 142 -1.30 4.55 8.24
C GLU A 142 -1.51 4.05 9.68
N ARG A 143 -1.68 4.98 10.63
CA ARG A 143 -1.99 4.63 12.02
C ARG A 143 -3.28 3.81 12.13
N TRP A 144 -4.35 4.23 11.45
CA TRP A 144 -5.61 3.48 11.48
C TRP A 144 -5.50 2.10 10.83
N LEU A 145 -4.63 1.96 9.81
CA LEU A 145 -4.33 0.67 9.20
C LEU A 145 -3.61 -0.25 10.18
N MET A 146 -2.63 0.27 10.93
CA MET A 146 -1.94 -0.48 11.99
C MET A 146 -2.86 -0.86 13.16
N GLU A 147 -3.77 0.04 13.55
CA GLU A 147 -4.79 -0.22 14.57
C GLU A 147 -5.85 -1.25 14.12
N GLY A 148 -5.94 -1.54 12.81
CA GLY A 148 -7.05 -2.32 12.23
C GLY A 148 -8.39 -1.57 12.23
N ALA A 149 -8.36 -0.24 12.40
CA ALA A 149 -9.54 0.61 12.49
C ALA A 149 -10.08 1.01 11.10
N TYR A 150 -10.44 0.02 10.28
CA TYR A 150 -10.87 0.22 8.88
C TYR A 150 -12.10 1.13 8.71
N ASN A 151 -12.97 1.21 9.72
CA ASN A 151 -14.10 2.14 9.74
C ASN A 151 -13.65 3.61 9.61
N LYS A 152 -12.52 3.97 10.23
CA LYS A 152 -11.96 5.33 10.16
C LYS A 152 -11.38 5.60 8.77
N VAL A 153 -10.68 4.62 8.20
CA VAL A 153 -10.11 4.66 6.84
C VAL A 153 -11.22 4.87 5.80
N TYR A 154 -12.33 4.14 5.92
CA TYR A 154 -13.48 4.30 5.03
C TYR A 154 -14.07 5.73 5.07
N ARG A 155 -14.27 6.29 6.27
CA ARG A 155 -14.78 7.66 6.45
C ARG A 155 -13.80 8.74 6.00
N ALA A 156 -12.50 8.44 6.01
CA ALA A 156 -11.47 9.37 5.56
C ALA A 156 -11.53 9.64 4.05
N ARG A 157 -12.12 8.72 3.28
CA ARG A 157 -12.44 8.92 1.86
C ARG A 157 -13.28 10.17 1.61
N ASP A 158 -14.25 10.44 2.49
CA ASP A 158 -15.16 11.58 2.33
C ASP A 158 -14.49 12.91 2.73
N ARG A 159 -13.36 12.85 3.44
CA ARG A 159 -12.59 14.01 3.90
C ARG A 159 -11.49 14.43 2.93
N VAL A 160 -11.45 13.83 1.74
CA VAL A 160 -10.38 14.06 0.77
C VAL A 160 -10.42 15.51 0.24
N PRO A 161 -9.36 16.31 0.44
CA PRO A 161 -9.36 17.72 0.03
C PRO A 161 -9.21 17.94 -1.48
N ARG A 162 -8.65 16.98 -2.23
CA ARG A 162 -8.41 17.12 -3.68
C ARG A 162 -8.62 15.80 -4.45
N PRO A 163 -9.09 15.85 -5.72
CA PRO A 163 -9.43 14.66 -6.49
C PRO A 163 -8.24 13.72 -6.78
N GLU A 164 -7.01 14.21 -6.76
CA GLU A 164 -5.80 13.40 -7.02
C GLU A 164 -5.60 12.30 -5.96
N PHE A 165 -5.99 12.57 -4.70
CA PHE A 165 -5.92 11.60 -3.62
C PHE A 165 -6.97 10.49 -3.78
N GLY A 166 -8.09 10.78 -4.46
CA GLY A 166 -9.20 9.84 -4.62
C GLY A 166 -8.78 8.54 -5.31
N PHE A 167 -8.01 8.63 -6.39
CA PHE A 167 -7.51 7.45 -7.12
C PHE A 167 -6.65 6.55 -6.23
N LEU A 168 -5.72 7.14 -5.47
CA LEU A 168 -4.83 6.39 -4.59
C LEU A 168 -5.59 5.77 -3.41
N LEU A 169 -6.59 6.48 -2.85
CA LEU A 169 -7.45 5.94 -1.81
C LEU A 169 -8.30 4.77 -2.30
N GLU A 170 -8.84 4.82 -3.51
CA GLU A 170 -9.61 3.69 -4.06
C GLU A 170 -8.73 2.44 -4.24
N LYS A 171 -7.49 2.63 -4.70
CA LYS A 171 -6.50 1.54 -4.75
C LYS A 171 -6.20 0.98 -3.36
N LEU A 172 -5.96 1.85 -2.37
CA LEU A 172 -5.75 1.46 -0.97
C LEU A 172 -6.97 0.72 -0.39
N MET A 173 -8.18 1.13 -0.71
CA MET A 173 -9.39 0.43 -0.27
C MET A 173 -9.46 -0.99 -0.86
N GLY A 174 -8.97 -1.19 -2.09
CA GLY A 174 -8.83 -2.53 -2.67
C GLY A 174 -7.90 -3.42 -1.86
N THR A 175 -6.74 -2.91 -1.45
CA THR A 175 -5.77 -3.68 -0.64
C THR A 175 -6.28 -3.93 0.78
N VAL A 176 -6.92 -2.94 1.40
CA VAL A 176 -7.56 -3.07 2.71
C VAL A 176 -8.66 -4.13 2.70
N ARG A 177 -9.54 -4.14 1.68
CA ARG A 177 -10.56 -5.19 1.53
C ARG A 177 -9.94 -6.58 1.41
N ALA A 178 -8.83 -6.70 0.70
CA ALA A 178 -8.11 -7.96 0.56
C ALA A 178 -7.50 -8.44 1.90
N GLN A 179 -7.03 -7.51 2.75
CA GLN A 179 -6.54 -7.82 4.10
C GLN A 179 -7.69 -8.21 5.04
N ILE A 180 -8.79 -7.46 5.05
CA ILE A 180 -10.01 -7.81 5.82
C ILE A 180 -10.49 -9.21 5.42
N ALA A 181 -10.55 -9.51 4.14
CA ALA A 181 -10.94 -10.84 3.65
C ALA A 181 -10.03 -11.95 4.18
N ALA A 182 -8.71 -11.76 4.17
CA ALA A 182 -7.77 -12.73 4.71
C ALA A 182 -7.96 -12.92 6.23
N THR A 183 -8.27 -11.86 6.98
CA THR A 183 -8.58 -11.98 8.42
C THR A 183 -9.90 -12.70 8.67
N ILE A 184 -10.91 -12.51 7.81
CA ILE A 184 -12.20 -13.20 7.91
C ILE A 184 -12.00 -14.70 7.68
N GLU A 185 -11.27 -15.08 6.63
CA GLU A 185 -10.91 -16.48 6.34
C GLU A 185 -10.15 -17.15 7.49
N ALA A 186 -9.32 -16.40 8.22
CA ALA A 186 -8.60 -16.90 9.38
C ALA A 186 -9.45 -16.94 10.66
N SER A 187 -10.46 -16.08 10.81
CA SER A 187 -11.18 -15.90 12.08
C SER A 187 -12.49 -16.68 12.16
N TYR A 188 -13.20 -16.83 11.04
CA TYR A 188 -14.54 -17.41 10.99
C TYR A 188 -14.57 -18.68 10.14
N GLU A 189 -15.40 -19.65 10.54
CA GLU A 189 -15.70 -20.85 9.72
C GLU A 189 -16.85 -20.59 8.74
N SER A 190 -17.85 -19.82 9.19
CA SER A 190 -18.95 -19.36 8.36
C SER A 190 -19.38 -17.94 8.76
N LEU A 191 -19.93 -17.18 7.79
CA LEU A 191 -20.38 -15.81 8.01
C LEU A 191 -21.65 -15.52 7.18
N PRO A 192 -22.72 -14.95 7.77
CA PRO A 192 -23.89 -14.50 7.02
C PRO A 192 -23.56 -13.40 6.01
N LEU A 193 -24.26 -13.38 4.88
CA LEU A 193 -24.05 -12.41 3.80
C LEU A 193 -24.17 -10.95 4.26
N GLN A 194 -25.13 -10.64 5.14
CA GLN A 194 -25.32 -9.29 5.66
C GLN A 194 -24.12 -8.81 6.49
N ASN A 195 -23.57 -9.68 7.33
CA ASN A 195 -22.40 -9.38 8.16
C ASN A 195 -21.14 -9.26 7.29
N ALA A 196 -21.00 -10.13 6.29
CA ALA A 196 -19.91 -10.05 5.32
C ALA A 196 -19.94 -8.73 4.53
N ALA A 197 -21.12 -8.30 4.08
CA ALA A 197 -21.31 -7.03 3.38
C ALA A 197 -20.94 -5.83 4.27
N ALA A 198 -21.35 -5.84 5.54
CA ALA A 198 -21.03 -4.79 6.50
C ALA A 198 -19.52 -4.70 6.79
N LEU A 199 -18.83 -5.85 6.97
CA LEU A 199 -17.40 -5.89 7.26
C LEU A 199 -16.52 -5.47 6.07
N LEU A 200 -16.93 -5.80 4.84
CA LEU A 200 -16.19 -5.46 3.62
C LEU A 200 -16.57 -4.09 3.03
N PHE A 201 -17.47 -3.36 3.71
CA PHE A 201 -17.97 -2.04 3.29
C PHE A 201 -18.62 -2.05 1.91
N PHE A 202 -19.35 -3.12 1.56
CA PHE A 202 -20.20 -3.15 0.38
C PHE A 202 -21.53 -2.46 0.66
N LYS A 203 -22.07 -1.73 -0.32
CA LYS A 203 -23.42 -1.18 -0.22
C LYS A 203 -24.45 -2.31 -0.41
N SER A 204 -25.63 -2.17 0.19
CA SER A 204 -26.70 -3.18 0.12
C SER A 204 -27.17 -3.54 -1.29
N GLY A 205 -26.83 -2.75 -2.32
CA GLY A 205 -27.12 -3.02 -3.73
C GLY A 205 -25.97 -3.65 -4.55
N GLU A 206 -24.80 -3.90 -3.97
CA GLU A 206 -23.61 -4.45 -4.66
C GLU A 206 -23.40 -5.95 -4.38
N THR A 207 -24.49 -6.70 -4.21
CA THR A 207 -24.43 -8.14 -3.89
C THR A 207 -23.69 -8.95 -4.97
N SER A 208 -23.72 -8.52 -6.23
CA SER A 208 -22.94 -9.13 -7.32
C SER A 208 -21.44 -9.00 -7.11
N GLN A 209 -20.94 -7.82 -6.73
CA GLN A 209 -19.51 -7.61 -6.46
C GLN A 209 -19.02 -8.44 -5.28
N LEU A 210 -19.86 -8.61 -4.25
CA LEU A 210 -19.55 -9.48 -3.12
C LEU A 210 -19.44 -10.96 -3.55
N VAL A 211 -20.32 -11.41 -4.46
CA VAL A 211 -20.28 -12.78 -5.01
C VAL A 211 -19.06 -12.96 -5.93
N ASP A 212 -18.71 -11.98 -6.76
CA ASP A 212 -17.51 -12.00 -7.59
C ASP A 212 -16.23 -12.04 -6.73
N PHE A 213 -16.23 -11.26 -5.63
CA PHE A 213 -15.13 -11.27 -4.67
C PHE A 213 -15.02 -12.61 -3.93
N ALA A 214 -16.17 -13.18 -3.52
CA ALA A 214 -16.26 -14.48 -2.88
C ALA A 214 -15.76 -15.61 -3.81
N THR A 215 -16.15 -15.60 -5.07
CA THR A 215 -15.71 -16.59 -6.07
C THR A 215 -14.21 -16.48 -6.35
N ALA A 216 -13.67 -15.27 -6.46
CA ALA A 216 -12.22 -15.05 -6.60
C ALA A 216 -11.41 -15.63 -5.43
N ARG A 217 -11.99 -15.64 -4.22
CA ARG A 217 -11.41 -16.18 -2.99
C ARG A 217 -11.82 -17.63 -2.67
N ARG A 218 -12.59 -18.28 -3.55
CA ARG A 218 -13.12 -19.65 -3.38
C ARG A 218 -14.02 -19.82 -2.16
N TRP A 219 -14.74 -18.79 -1.75
CA TRP A 219 -15.76 -18.90 -0.71
C TRP A 219 -17.00 -19.59 -1.30
N THR A 220 -17.54 -20.55 -0.56
CA THR A 220 -18.76 -21.25 -0.97
C THR A 220 -19.98 -20.57 -0.36
N LEU A 221 -20.94 -20.19 -1.21
CA LEU A 221 -22.21 -19.63 -0.79
C LEU A 221 -23.20 -20.79 -0.57
N GLN A 222 -23.72 -20.95 0.64
CA GLN A 222 -24.80 -21.89 0.90
C GLN A 222 -26.17 -21.20 0.62
N PRO A 223 -26.93 -21.61 -0.41
CA PRO A 223 -28.14 -20.90 -0.84
C PRO A 223 -29.28 -20.92 0.19
N THR A 224 -29.31 -21.92 1.06
CA THR A 224 -30.39 -22.15 2.03
C THR A 224 -30.30 -21.25 3.26
N THR A 225 -29.09 -20.88 3.67
CA THR A 225 -28.83 -20.08 4.87
C THR A 225 -28.25 -18.70 4.55
N SER A 226 -27.95 -18.41 3.28
CA SER A 226 -27.25 -17.18 2.86
C SER A 226 -25.96 -16.93 3.66
N THR A 227 -25.26 -18.02 3.99
CA THR A 227 -23.98 -18.01 4.71
C THR A 227 -22.85 -18.35 3.77
N PHE A 228 -21.76 -17.57 3.84
CA PHE A 228 -20.48 -17.95 3.26
C PHE A 228 -19.78 -18.94 4.18
N THR A 229 -19.33 -20.05 3.63
CA THR A 229 -18.40 -20.96 4.29
C THR A 229 -17.02 -20.72 3.70
N PHE A 230 -16.04 -20.51 4.58
CA PHE A 230 -14.66 -20.27 4.16
C PHE A 230 -13.94 -21.61 4.02
N PRO A 231 -13.00 -21.75 3.06
CA PRO A 231 -12.14 -22.94 3.04
C PRO A 231 -11.44 -23.03 4.40
N PRO A 232 -11.29 -24.26 4.96
CA PRO A 232 -10.57 -24.42 6.21
C PRO A 232 -9.18 -23.82 6.04
N SER A 233 -8.94 -22.69 6.70
CA SER A 233 -7.60 -22.20 6.93
C SER A 233 -6.81 -23.34 7.54
N ALA A 234 -5.57 -23.55 7.10
CA ALA A 234 -4.63 -24.46 7.72
C ALA A 234 -4.23 -23.93 9.11
N LYS A 235 -5.22 -23.76 9.99
CA LYS A 235 -5.00 -23.76 11.42
C LYS A 235 -4.51 -25.17 11.73
N PRO A 236 -3.33 -25.34 12.33
CA PRO A 236 -3.09 -26.58 13.05
C PRO A 236 -4.24 -26.69 14.05
N ASP A 237 -4.99 -27.79 13.98
CA ASP A 237 -6.07 -28.06 14.90
C ASP A 237 -5.61 -27.73 16.32
N PRO A 238 -6.41 -27.02 17.15
CA PRO A 238 -6.18 -27.11 18.58
C PRO A 238 -6.24 -28.61 18.90
N ILE A 239 -5.11 -29.15 19.34
CA ILE A 239 -4.93 -30.56 19.71
C ILE A 239 -6.22 -31.00 20.42
N PRO A 240 -6.96 -31.99 19.89
CA PRO A 240 -8.06 -32.54 20.65
C PRO A 240 -7.46 -33.00 21.97
N LEU A 241 -7.93 -32.45 23.08
CA LEU A 241 -7.72 -33.03 24.40
C LEU A 241 -8.41 -34.39 24.38
N ALA A 242 -7.78 -35.37 23.74
CA ALA A 242 -8.25 -36.73 23.71
C ALA A 242 -8.24 -37.25 25.15
N PRO A 243 -9.33 -37.89 25.61
CA PRO A 243 -9.33 -38.52 26.91
C PRO A 243 -8.22 -39.57 26.94
N MET A 244 -7.47 -39.60 28.03
CA MET A 244 -6.42 -40.57 28.27
C MET A 244 -6.98 -41.99 28.20
N THR A 245 -6.77 -42.68 27.09
CA THR A 245 -6.95 -44.12 26.99
C THR A 245 -5.85 -44.73 26.11
N GLN A 246 -4.92 -45.36 26.81
CA GLN A 246 -4.03 -46.48 26.48
C GLN A 246 -3.91 -46.92 25.00
N ASP A 247 -2.70 -46.87 24.43
CA ASP A 247 -1.89 -48.09 24.22
C ASP A 247 -0.49 -47.77 23.68
N VAL A 248 0.51 -48.46 24.25
CA VAL A 248 1.94 -48.33 23.97
C VAL A 248 2.35 -49.51 23.09
N THR A 249 2.62 -49.30 21.79
CA THR A 249 3.67 -50.00 21.00
C THR A 249 3.59 -49.66 19.51
N ALA A 250 4.56 -48.90 18.98
CA ALA A 250 5.08 -49.04 17.61
C ALA A 250 6.42 -48.28 17.46
N PRO A 251 7.46 -48.86 16.85
CA PRO A 251 8.76 -48.20 16.65
C PRO A 251 8.74 -47.26 15.42
N ILE A 252 9.39 -46.10 15.52
CA ILE A 252 9.42 -45.06 14.47
C ILE A 252 10.83 -44.99 13.88
N VAL A 253 10.94 -45.13 12.56
CA VAL A 253 12.18 -45.11 11.76
C VAL A 253 12.72 -43.67 11.62
N PRO A 254 14.04 -43.43 11.80
CA PRO A 254 14.62 -42.08 11.79
C PRO A 254 15.25 -41.75 10.44
N HIS A 255 14.56 -41.01 9.56
CA HIS A 255 15.26 -40.41 8.41
C HIS A 255 14.80 -39.02 7.93
N ASP A 256 13.78 -38.40 8.55
CA ASP A 256 13.18 -37.18 8.00
C ASP A 256 13.52 -35.85 8.72
N LEU A 257 14.48 -35.85 9.65
CA LEU A 257 14.77 -34.66 10.48
C LEU A 257 16.05 -33.89 10.11
N ILE A 258 16.80 -34.30 9.08
CA ILE A 258 18.10 -33.68 8.77
C ILE A 258 17.97 -32.48 7.79
N THR A 259 16.87 -32.33 7.05
CA THR A 259 16.80 -31.33 5.95
C THR A 259 15.82 -30.19 6.14
N LYS A 260 14.96 -30.20 7.18
CA LYS A 260 14.02 -29.11 7.44
C LYS A 260 14.15 -28.64 8.88
N GLY A 261 14.50 -27.37 9.04
CA GLY A 261 14.57 -26.71 10.35
C GLY A 261 13.29 -26.89 11.16
N VAL A 262 13.43 -26.81 12.48
CA VAL A 262 12.36 -27.08 13.44
C VAL A 262 11.14 -26.20 13.16
N ILE A 263 10.05 -26.81 12.71
CA ILE A 263 8.75 -26.16 12.55
C ILE A 263 8.15 -25.97 13.95
N ARG A 264 7.74 -24.74 14.32
CA ARG A 264 7.05 -24.51 15.60
C ARG A 264 5.75 -25.33 15.63
N GLY A 265 5.64 -26.24 16.60
CA GLY A 265 4.51 -27.17 16.74
C GLY A 265 4.89 -28.66 16.84
N VAL A 266 6.17 -29.03 16.73
CA VAL A 266 6.57 -30.44 16.93
C VAL A 266 6.32 -30.83 18.40
N PRO A 267 5.60 -31.94 18.68
CA PRO A 267 5.33 -32.38 20.05
C PRO A 267 6.65 -32.53 20.83
N MET A 268 6.66 -32.06 22.08
CA MET A 268 7.84 -32.01 22.96
C MET A 268 8.63 -33.33 23.03
N ARG A 269 8.00 -34.47 22.71
CA ARG A 269 8.60 -35.80 22.54
C ARG A 269 9.72 -35.86 21.50
N THR A 270 9.70 -35.07 20.44
CA THR A 270 10.79 -35.03 19.44
C THR A 270 11.99 -34.19 19.89
N MET A 271 11.82 -33.32 20.90
CA MET A 271 12.93 -32.55 21.49
C MET A 271 13.73 -33.35 22.54
N VAL A 272 13.12 -34.39 23.11
CA VAL A 272 13.79 -35.27 24.09
C VAL A 272 14.83 -36.16 23.41
N GLY A 273 14.63 -36.54 22.14
CA GLY A 273 15.56 -37.39 21.38
C GLY A 273 16.96 -36.77 21.21
N PRO A 274 17.10 -35.54 20.67
CA PRO A 274 18.38 -34.86 20.55
C PRO A 274 19.07 -34.61 21.90
N ALA A 275 18.29 -34.30 22.95
CA ALA A 275 18.83 -34.08 24.29
C ALA A 275 19.37 -35.37 24.94
N LEU A 276 18.67 -36.50 24.78
CA LEU A 276 19.15 -37.82 25.21
C LEU A 276 20.40 -38.24 24.45
N LYS A 277 20.47 -37.92 23.14
CA LYS A 277 21.63 -38.26 22.32
C LYS A 277 22.87 -37.44 22.73
N LEU A 278 22.70 -36.14 22.99
CA LEU A 278 23.76 -35.30 23.55
C LEU A 278 24.20 -35.78 24.94
N ALA A 279 23.27 -36.21 25.80
CA ALA A 279 23.60 -36.78 27.10
C ALA A 279 24.40 -38.08 26.98
N GLN A 280 24.02 -38.98 26.05
CA GLN A 280 24.75 -40.22 25.78
C GLN A 280 26.15 -39.97 25.16
N GLU A 281 26.27 -38.98 24.27
CA GLU A 281 27.56 -38.59 23.70
C GLU A 281 28.50 -37.98 24.75
N LEU A 282 27.96 -37.27 25.74
CA LEU A 282 28.73 -36.73 26.88
C LEU A 282 29.15 -37.83 27.88
N GLU A 283 28.28 -38.81 28.15
CA GLU A 283 28.62 -39.97 29.00
C GLU A 283 29.69 -40.87 28.36
N ALA A 284 29.73 -40.99 27.02
CA ALA A 284 30.72 -41.80 26.33
C ALA A 284 32.14 -41.22 26.32
N ILE A 285 32.32 -39.96 26.70
CA ILE A 285 33.62 -39.26 26.77
C ILE A 285 34.25 -39.36 28.18
N VAL A 286 33.46 -39.78 29.19
CA VAL A 286 33.92 -40.06 30.57
C VAL A 286 34.34 -41.52 30.70
#